data_AF-A0A6F8V4G2-F1
#
_entry.id   AF-A0A6F8V4G2-F1
#
_cell.length_a   1.000
_cell.length_b   1.000
_cell.length_c   1.000
_cell.angle_alpha   90.00
_cell.angle_beta   90.00
_cell.angle_gamma   90.00
#
_symmetry.space_group_name_H-M   'P 1'
#
loop_
_entity.id
_entity.type
_entity.pdbx_description
1 polymer ?
#
loop_
_entity_poly.entity_id
_entity_poly.type
_entity_poly.pdbx_seq_one_letter_code
_entity_poly.pdbx_strand_id
1 'polypeptide(L)'
;MSYATHPSVDHLTESIKFELIVLGLSDYEAELLAPLEAEMRSYVEGAADCGLSEEDMTPDLIELAKGKLQSLEIRRHQPRLGPVRYSCIAEVASSTSASTANGADVAISA
;
A
#
# COMPACT_ATOMS: atom_id res chain seq x y z
N MET A 1 -46.81 7.07 27.62
CA MET A 1 -46.70 7.52 26.22
C MET A 1 -45.21 7.47 25.90
N SER A 2 -44.67 6.35 25.42
CA SER A 2 -44.62 5.85 24.04
C SER A 2 -43.68 6.64 23.11
N TYR A 3 -42.48 6.07 22.98
CA TYR A 3 -41.52 5.95 21.87
C TYR A 3 -40.92 7.13 21.08
N ALA A 4 -39.59 6.98 20.92
CA ALA A 4 -38.71 7.31 19.79
C ALA A 4 -38.32 8.79 19.61
N THR A 5 -37.05 9.14 19.39
CA THR A 5 -36.26 8.64 18.26
C THR A 5 -34.77 8.77 18.56
N HIS A 6 -34.05 7.65 18.51
CA HIS A 6 -32.62 7.66 18.23
C HIS A 6 -32.44 8.15 16.79
N PRO A 7 -31.75 9.27 16.51
CA PRO A 7 -30.93 9.27 15.33
C PRO A 7 -29.76 8.34 15.67
N SER A 8 -29.90 7.06 15.31
CA SER A 8 -28.72 6.32 14.90
C SER A 8 -28.13 7.16 13.78
N VAL A 9 -27.11 7.94 14.11
CA VAL A 9 -26.33 8.61 13.09
C VAL A 9 -25.72 7.46 12.32
N ASP A 10 -26.35 7.11 11.20
CA ASP A 10 -25.67 6.41 10.13
C ASP A 10 -24.53 7.34 9.73
N HIS A 11 -23.42 7.25 10.48
CA HIS A 11 -22.12 7.68 10.01
C HIS A 11 -21.87 6.76 8.82
N LEU A 12 -22.35 7.20 7.67
CA LEU A 12 -22.00 6.64 6.38
C LEU A 12 -20.49 6.85 6.28
N THR A 13 -19.74 5.86 6.77
CA THR A 13 -18.29 5.92 6.80
C THR A 13 -17.86 5.99 5.34
N GLU A 14 -17.26 7.10 4.96
CA GLU A 14 -16.66 7.27 3.63
C GLU A 14 -15.52 6.26 3.53
N SER A 15 -15.84 5.07 3.00
CA SER A 15 -14.95 3.91 3.02
C SER A 15 -13.91 4.00 1.91
N ILE A 16 -12.75 4.55 2.23
CA ILE A 16 -11.72 4.80 1.24
C ILE A 16 -11.12 3.49 0.73
N LYS A 17 -11.08 3.32 -0.60
CA LYS A 17 -10.47 2.12 -1.20
C LYS A 17 -9.05 2.43 -1.68
N PHE A 18 -8.08 1.77 -1.07
CA PHE A 18 -6.66 1.84 -1.43
C PHE A 18 -6.24 0.70 -2.35
N GLU A 19 -5.55 1.02 -3.44
CA GLU A 19 -4.99 0.04 -4.40
C GLU A 19 -3.50 0.29 -4.59
N LEU A 20 -2.64 -0.58 -4.06
CA LEU A 20 -1.22 -0.56 -4.37
C LEU A 20 -0.98 -1.37 -5.65
N ILE A 21 -0.44 -0.71 -6.68
CA ILE A 21 -0.03 -1.31 -7.94
C ILE A 21 1.49 -1.22 -7.97
N VAL A 22 2.16 -2.33 -7.67
CA VAL A 22 3.61 -2.42 -7.81
C VAL A 22 3.94 -3.04 -9.16
N LEU A 23 4.73 -2.35 -9.98
CA LEU A 23 5.10 -2.82 -11.30
C LEU A 23 6.35 -3.69 -11.25
N GLY A 24 6.35 -4.77 -12.03
CA GLY A 24 7.54 -5.60 -12.27
C GLY A 24 7.89 -6.58 -11.15
N LEU A 25 6.95 -6.89 -10.24
CA LEU A 25 7.13 -7.91 -9.21
C LEU A 25 6.86 -9.32 -9.73
N SER A 26 7.66 -10.27 -9.27
CA SER A 26 7.27 -11.69 -9.20
C SER A 26 6.30 -11.93 -8.04
N ASP A 27 5.56 -13.05 -8.08
CA ASP A 27 4.62 -13.45 -7.00
C ASP A 27 5.30 -13.49 -5.62
N TYR A 28 6.55 -13.96 -5.57
CA TYR A 28 7.35 -14.00 -4.34
C TYR A 28 7.67 -12.60 -3.81
N GLU A 29 8.05 -11.66 -4.68
CA GLU A 29 8.35 -10.28 -4.26
C GLU A 29 7.08 -9.54 -3.83
N ALA A 30 5.93 -9.84 -4.46
CA ALA A 30 4.63 -9.34 -4.03
C ALA A 30 4.28 -9.82 -2.61
N GLU A 31 4.51 -11.10 -2.30
CA GLU A 31 4.35 -11.63 -0.94
C GLU A 31 5.27 -10.94 0.07
N LEU A 32 6.51 -10.65 -0.29
CA LEU A 32 7.46 -9.93 0.57
C LEU A 32 7.02 -8.49 0.85
N LEU A 33 6.31 -7.84 -0.08
CA LEU A 33 5.83 -6.46 0.05
C LEU A 33 4.42 -6.35 0.63
N ALA A 34 3.69 -7.44 0.78
CA ALA A 34 2.35 -7.46 1.37
C ALA A 34 2.25 -6.80 2.76
N PRO A 35 3.25 -6.92 3.67
CA PRO A 35 3.23 -6.19 4.93
C PRO A 35 3.31 -4.66 4.75
N LEU A 36 4.13 -4.19 3.81
CA LEU A 36 4.24 -2.77 3.50
C LEU A 36 2.94 -2.24 2.90
N GLU A 37 2.32 -2.99 1.99
CA GLU A 37 1.01 -2.66 1.43
C GLU A 37 -0.05 -2.49 2.52
N ALA A 38 -0.12 -3.44 3.47
CA ALA A 38 -1.08 -3.40 4.56
C ALA A 38 -0.86 -2.17 5.47
N GLU A 39 0.40 -1.83 5.75
CA GLU A 39 0.78 -0.67 6.55
C GLU A 39 0.39 0.64 5.85
N MET A 40 0.71 0.78 4.55
CA MET A 40 0.32 1.94 3.74
C MET A 40 -1.19 2.10 3.64
N ARG A 41 -1.91 1.00 3.45
CA ARG A 41 -3.38 0.98 3.46
C ARG A 41 -3.93 1.51 4.77
N SER A 42 -3.46 0.97 5.89
CA SER A 42 -3.91 1.38 7.22
C SER A 42 -3.63 2.86 7.48
N TYR A 43 -2.49 3.38 7.03
CA TYR A 43 -2.17 4.80 7.15
C TYR A 43 -3.15 5.66 6.33
N VAL A 44 -3.40 5.32 5.06
CA VAL A 44 -4.30 6.10 4.19
C VAL A 44 -5.72 6.12 4.74
N GLU A 45 -6.23 4.98 5.20
CA GLU A 45 -7.56 4.89 5.80
C GLU A 45 -7.67 5.81 7.03
N GLY A 46 -6.70 5.75 7.95
CA GLY A 46 -6.70 6.60 9.15
C GLY A 46 -6.45 8.08 8.88
N ALA A 47 -5.55 8.40 7.95
CA ALA A 47 -5.23 9.78 7.57
C ALA A 47 -6.43 10.46 6.89
N ALA A 48 -7.15 9.72 6.06
CA ALA A 48 -8.29 10.27 5.37
C ALA A 48 -9.55 10.34 6.27
N ASP A 49 -9.70 9.47 7.26
CA ASP A 49 -10.66 9.68 8.37
C ASP A 49 -10.38 11.00 9.12
N CYS A 50 -9.12 11.42 9.16
CA CYS A 50 -8.71 12.71 9.72
C CYS A 50 -8.81 13.88 8.72
N GLY A 51 -9.26 13.62 7.49
CA GLY A 51 -9.44 14.63 6.44
C GLY A 51 -8.14 15.06 5.74
N LEU A 52 -7.05 14.30 5.86
CA LEU A 52 -5.80 14.63 5.19
C LEU A 52 -5.92 14.51 3.66
N SER A 53 -5.26 15.41 2.95
CA SER A 53 -5.18 15.38 1.50
C SER A 53 -4.09 14.44 0.99
N GLU A 54 -4.07 14.19 -0.31
CA GLU A 54 -2.99 13.45 -0.96
C GLU A 54 -1.62 14.09 -0.71
N GLU A 55 -1.54 15.42 -0.74
CA GLU A 55 -0.31 16.18 -0.54
C GLU A 55 0.23 16.02 0.89
N ASP A 56 -0.67 15.90 1.87
CA ASP A 56 -0.30 15.68 3.27
C ASP A 56 0.18 14.25 3.52
N MET A 57 -0.44 13.26 2.86
CA MET A 57 -0.12 11.84 3.03
C MET A 57 1.16 11.39 2.28
N THR A 58 1.46 12.05 1.15
CA THR A 58 2.58 11.70 0.27
C THR A 58 3.94 11.61 0.97
N PRO A 59 4.40 12.62 1.75
CA PRO A 59 5.71 12.56 2.39
C PRO A 59 5.83 11.38 3.36
N ASP A 60 4.79 11.13 4.17
CA ASP A 60 4.78 10.04 5.16
C ASP A 60 4.81 8.68 4.47
N LEU A 61 4.06 8.50 3.38
CA LEU A 61 4.05 7.24 2.62
C LEU A 61 5.36 6.99 1.89
N ILE A 62 6.04 8.05 1.40
CA ILE A 62 7.39 7.94 0.85
C ILE A 62 8.38 7.54 1.95
N GLU A 63 8.26 8.11 3.14
CA GLU A 63 9.12 7.75 4.27
C GLU A 63 8.90 6.29 4.70
N LEU A 64 7.65 5.84 4.77
CA LEU A 64 7.28 4.45 5.07
C LEU A 64 7.86 3.45 4.06
N ALA A 65 7.84 3.82 2.78
CA ALA A 65 8.34 3.01 1.67
C ALA A 65 9.86 3.16 1.42
N LYS A 66 10.54 4.03 2.17
CA LYS A 66 11.93 4.40 1.93
C LYS A 66 12.85 3.20 1.95
N GLY A 67 13.65 3.05 0.89
CA GLY A 67 14.60 1.96 0.73
C GLY A 67 13.99 0.61 0.34
N LYS A 68 12.65 0.51 0.26
CA LYS A 68 11.93 -0.65 -0.27
C LYS A 68 11.47 -0.41 -1.72
N LEU A 69 11.04 0.81 -2.03
CA LEU A 69 10.57 1.23 -3.34
C LEU A 69 11.50 2.31 -3.92
N GLN A 70 11.68 2.33 -5.24
CA GLN A 70 12.42 3.36 -5.97
C GLN A 70 11.58 4.59 -6.20
N SER A 71 10.33 4.38 -6.58
CA SER A 71 9.36 5.44 -6.83
C SER A 71 8.02 5.04 -6.23
N LEU A 72 7.29 6.05 -5.77
CA LEU A 72 5.93 5.94 -5.25
C LEU A 72 5.14 7.16 -5.71
N GLU A 73 4.06 6.92 -6.42
CA GLU A 73 3.10 7.93 -6.84
C GLU A 73 1.76 7.62 -6.19
N ILE A 74 1.12 8.62 -5.59
CA ILE A 74 -0.25 8.51 -5.08
C ILE A 74 -1.17 9.17 -6.10
N ARG A 75 -2.32 8.56 -6.36
CA ARG A 75 -3.38 9.19 -7.16
C ARG A 75 -4.70 9.09 -6.44
N ARG A 76 -5.32 10.24 -6.20
CA ARG A 76 -6.72 10.32 -5.80
C ARG A 76 -7.65 10.11 -7.00
N HIS A 77 -8.40 9.02 -6.97
CA HIS A 77 -9.54 8.80 -7.82
C HIS A 77 -10.79 9.29 -7.11
N GLN A 78 -11.49 10.25 -7.72
CA GLN A 78 -12.85 10.60 -7.31
C GLN A 78 -13.83 9.76 -8.14
N PRO A 79 -14.33 8.62 -7.65
CA PRO A 79 -15.37 7.92 -8.38
C PRO A 79 -16.61 8.80 -8.46
N ARG A 80 -17.35 8.70 -9.58
CA ARG A 80 -18.58 9.46 -9.82
C ARG A 80 -19.64 9.24 -8.73
N LEU A 81 -19.58 8.10 -8.03
CA LEU A 81 -20.45 7.71 -6.93
C LEU A 81 -19.61 6.87 -5.94
N GLY A 82 -19.83 7.10 -4.64
CA GLY A 82 -19.16 6.34 -3.58
C GLY A 82 -17.89 6.99 -3.04
N PRO A 83 -17.13 6.24 -2.22
CA PRO A 83 -16.04 6.79 -1.43
C PRO A 83 -14.82 7.15 -2.27
N VAL A 84 -13.99 8.07 -1.77
CA VAL A 84 -12.72 8.43 -2.42
C VAL A 84 -11.84 7.18 -2.53
N ARG A 85 -11.20 6.97 -3.69
CA ARG A 85 -10.28 5.85 -3.87
C ARG A 85 -8.88 6.41 -4.10
N TYR A 86 -7.88 5.80 -3.49
CA TYR A 86 -6.49 6.14 -3.74
C TYR A 86 -5.80 4.96 -4.40
N SER A 87 -4.94 5.23 -5.37
CA SER A 87 -4.00 4.23 -5.85
C SER A 87 -2.58 4.67 -5.56
N CYS A 88 -1.77 3.78 -5.02
CA CYS A 88 -0.34 3.95 -4.99
C CYS A 88 0.26 3.17 -6.15
N ILE A 89 1.02 3.84 -7.02
CA ILE A 89 1.80 3.19 -8.06
C ILE A 89 3.24 3.20 -7.60
N ALA A 90 3.84 2.02 -7.52
CA ALA A 90 5.20 1.89 -7.06
C ALA A 90 6.08 1.13 -8.06
N GLU A 91 7.32 1.56 -8.15
CA GLU A 91 8.38 0.82 -8.82
C GLU A 91 9.39 0.39 -7.79
N VAL A 92 9.83 -0.87 -7.86
CA VAL A 92 10.89 -1.36 -6.98
C VAL A 92 12.23 -0.95 -7.56
N ALA A 93 13.12 -0.50 -6.68
CA ALA A 93 14.52 -0.33 -7.02
C ALA A 93 15.04 -1.71 -7.37
N SER A 94 15.22 -1.96 -8.67
CA SER A 94 15.77 -3.23 -9.16
C SER A 94 16.99 -3.59 -8.32
N SER A 95 16.84 -4.60 -7.46
CA SER A 95 17.96 -5.10 -6.70
C SER A 95 18.85 -5.83 -7.69
N THR A 96 20.00 -5.22 -7.94
CA THR A 96 21.20 -5.79 -8.53
C THR A 96 21.24 -7.30 -8.30
N SER A 97 21.46 -8.05 -9.40
CA SER A 97 21.56 -9.50 -9.46
C SER A 97 21.99 -10.11 -8.13
N ALA A 98 21.22 -11.07 -7.61
CA ALA A 98 21.71 -11.98 -6.60
C ALA A 98 23.08 -12.49 -7.07
N SER A 99 24.16 -11.98 -6.46
CA SER A 99 25.49 -12.52 -6.72
C SER A 99 25.44 -13.96 -6.25
N THR A 100 25.46 -14.88 -7.20
CA THR A 100 25.84 -16.27 -6.97
C THR A 100 27.23 -16.28 -6.34
N ALA A 101 27.28 -16.26 -5.00
CA ALA A 101 28.49 -16.58 -4.27
C ALA A 101 28.57 -18.11 -4.19
N ASN A 102 29.40 -18.65 -5.09
CA ASN A 102 29.82 -20.04 -5.21
C ASN A 102 30.13 -20.74 -3.88
N GLY A 103 29.86 -22.06 -3.82
CA GLY A 103 30.52 -22.93 -2.85
C GLY A 103 29.96 -24.35 -2.73
N ALA A 104 30.22 -25.22 -3.72
CA ALA A 104 30.76 -26.58 -3.53
C ALA A 104 30.53 -27.44 -4.79
N ASP A 105 31.47 -27.35 -5.72
CA ASP A 105 31.85 -28.49 -6.55
C ASP A 105 32.36 -29.59 -5.60
N VAL A 106 31.61 -30.69 -5.48
CA VAL A 106 32.13 -31.96 -4.96
C VAL A 106 31.79 -33.01 -6.00
N ALA A 107 32.70 -33.17 -6.96
CA ALA A 107 32.86 -34.41 -7.69
C ALA A 107 33.32 -35.50 -6.69
N ILE A 108 32.49 -36.52 -6.46
CA ILE A 108 32.96 -37.78 -5.89
C ILE A 108 33.05 -38.77 -7.05
N SER A 109 34.26 -38.93 -7.58
CA SER A 109 34.63 -40.12 -8.33
C SER A 109 35.07 -41.19 -7.33
N ALA A 110 34.42 -42.34 -7.34
CA ALA A 110 34.92 -43.61 -6.78
C ALA A 110 34.34 -44.78 -7.57
#